data_AF-Q2H2J6-F1
#
_entry.id   AF-Q2H2J6-F1
#
_cell.length_a   1.000
_cell.length_b   1.000
_cell.length_c   1.000
_cell.angle_alpha   90.00
_cell.angle_beta   90.00
_cell.angle_gamma   90.00
#
_symmetry.space_group_name_H-M   'P 1'
#
loop_
_entity.id
_entity.type
_entity.pdbx_description
1 polymer ?
#
loop_
_entity_poly.entity_id
_entity_poly.type
_entity_poly.pdbx_seq_one_letter_code
_entity_poly.pdbx_strand_id
1 'polypeptide(L)'
;MDFHESSFFRPASNTSPTPQLPIPELVRETSKAQGLSVVMFENLNLVVKFGGPPNVKLEEAQVMWAIGKLFPTKDVPVPELFGWRDKTSIWGQLNQMVASIRRIQQPSFQPLIGSINYGQVQDIYFRGGEEARPFHAVSAFNDWVQFTALPWLPVSERPADPYRPLLPDTCKVHFTHADLHLYNIIISDTPGCRSIVGIVD
;
A
#
# COMPACT_ATOMS: atom_id res chain seq x y z
N MET A 1 -2.35 7.40 15.47
CA MET A 1 -3.05 6.78 16.61
C MET A 1 -3.98 5.75 16.03
N ASP A 2 -3.88 4.52 16.52
CA ASP A 2 -4.81 3.44 16.20
C ASP A 2 -5.66 3.20 17.47
N PHE A 3 -6.99 3.18 17.32
CA PHE A 3 -7.93 3.25 18.45
C PHE A 3 -8.52 1.86 18.77
N HIS A 4 -7.66 0.93 19.21
CA HIS A 4 -8.01 -0.48 19.41
C HIS A 4 -9.08 -0.74 20.47
N GLU A 5 -9.28 0.20 21.41
CA GLU A 5 -10.28 0.10 22.48
C GLU A 5 -11.66 0.65 22.09
N SER A 6 -11.83 1.01 20.82
CA SER A 6 -13.00 1.74 20.34
C SER A 6 -14.32 1.02 20.61
N SER A 7 -15.29 1.73 21.21
CA SER A 7 -16.63 1.20 21.42
C SER A 7 -17.45 1.14 20.12
N PHE A 8 -17.14 2.00 19.14
CA PHE A 8 -17.85 2.05 17.85
C PHE A 8 -17.77 0.74 17.06
N PHE A 9 -16.63 0.03 17.12
CA PHE A 9 -16.47 -1.24 16.41
C PHE A 9 -17.01 -2.45 17.17
N ARG A 10 -17.63 -2.25 18.35
CA ARG A 10 -18.28 -3.34 19.08
C ARG A 10 -19.69 -3.54 18.54
N PRO A 11 -20.05 -4.75 18.07
CA PRO A 11 -21.42 -5.06 17.69
C PRO A 11 -22.38 -4.80 18.87
N ALA A 12 -23.56 -4.25 18.57
CA ALA A 12 -24.61 -4.06 19.59
C ALA A 12 -25.10 -5.40 20.18
N SER A 13 -24.95 -6.49 19.44
CA SER A 13 -25.19 -7.87 19.88
C SER A 13 -24.36 -8.84 19.04
N ASN A 14 -24.20 -10.09 19.50
CA ASN A 14 -23.43 -11.13 18.80
C ASN A 14 -23.91 -11.44 17.38
N THR A 15 -25.12 -11.00 17.01
CA THR A 15 -25.73 -11.21 15.68
C THR A 15 -25.76 -9.93 14.84
N SER A 16 -25.40 -8.77 15.40
CA SER A 16 -25.37 -7.51 14.67
C SER A 16 -24.06 -7.36 13.90
N PRO A 17 -24.08 -6.77 12.68
CA PRO A 17 -22.85 -6.47 11.96
C PRO A 17 -22.04 -5.41 12.72
N THR A 18 -20.71 -5.55 12.70
CA THR A 18 -19.80 -4.52 13.22
C THR A 18 -19.97 -3.22 12.43
N PRO A 19 -20.25 -2.09 13.10
CA PRO A 19 -20.33 -0.79 12.44
C PRO A 19 -19.04 -0.48 11.67
N GLN A 20 -19.19 0.03 10.44
CA GLN A 20 -18.08 0.45 9.61
C GLN A 20 -18.04 1.97 9.52
N LEU A 21 -16.83 2.53 9.46
CA LEU A 21 -16.67 3.96 9.20
C LEU A 21 -17.19 4.30 7.79
N PRO A 22 -17.71 5.52 7.57
CA PRO A 22 -18.10 5.97 6.24
C PRO A 22 -16.88 5.97 5.30
N ILE A 23 -17.11 5.61 4.04
CA ILE A 23 -16.07 5.58 3.03
C ILE A 23 -15.58 7.02 2.79
N PRO A 24 -14.26 7.29 2.64
CA PRO A 24 -13.74 8.63 2.45
C PRO A 24 -14.38 9.41 1.29
N GLU A 25 -14.78 8.71 0.23
CA GLU A 25 -15.47 9.31 -0.92
C GLU A 25 -16.84 9.88 -0.55
N LEU A 26 -17.66 9.12 0.19
CA LEU A 26 -18.95 9.58 0.71
C LEU A 26 -18.78 10.79 1.64
N VAL A 27 -17.73 10.82 2.46
CA VAL A 27 -17.40 11.97 3.31
C VAL A 27 -17.07 13.19 2.45
N ARG A 28 -16.26 13.03 1.39
CA ARG A 28 -15.90 14.12 0.47
C ARG A 28 -17.11 14.66 -0.29
N GLU A 29 -17.97 13.78 -0.80
CA GLU A 29 -19.18 14.17 -1.53
C GLU A 29 -20.14 14.92 -0.62
N THR A 30 -20.41 14.37 0.57
CA THR A 30 -21.31 15.01 1.54
C THR A 30 -20.76 16.36 2.01
N SER A 31 -19.45 16.44 2.31
CA SER A 31 -18.78 17.68 2.68
C SER A 31 -18.90 18.74 1.57
N LYS A 32 -18.68 18.35 0.31
CA LYS A 32 -18.80 19.24 -0.85
C LYS A 32 -20.25 19.69 -1.08
N ALA A 33 -21.21 18.79 -0.93
CA ALA A 33 -22.64 19.10 -1.09
C ALA A 33 -23.15 20.07 -0.02
N GLN A 34 -22.67 19.92 1.23
CA GLN A 34 -23.06 20.78 2.35
C GLN A 34 -22.23 22.06 2.46
N GLY A 35 -21.06 22.11 1.82
CA GLY A 35 -20.10 23.21 1.98
C GLY A 35 -19.50 23.27 3.40
N LEU A 36 -19.51 22.15 4.14
CA LEU A 36 -19.06 22.06 5.52
C LEU A 36 -17.83 21.13 5.63
N SER A 37 -16.88 21.49 6.49
CA SER A 37 -15.73 20.64 6.84
C SER A 37 -16.05 19.61 7.94
N VAL A 38 -17.26 19.68 8.50
CA VAL A 38 -17.79 18.74 9.50
C VAL A 38 -19.04 18.09 8.92
N VAL A 39 -19.04 16.77 8.80
CA VAL A 39 -20.15 15.99 8.26
C VAL A 39 -20.74 15.11 9.36
N MET A 40 -22.06 15.13 9.51
CA MET A 40 -22.79 14.29 10.46
C MET A 40 -23.38 13.06 9.75
N PHE A 41 -23.13 11.88 10.30
CA PHE A 41 -23.75 10.62 9.91
C PHE A 41 -24.63 10.14 11.07
N GLU A 42 -25.87 10.63 11.13
CA GLU A 42 -26.81 10.38 12.23
C GLU A 42 -27.09 8.88 12.43
N ASN A 43 -27.22 8.14 11.33
CA ASN A 43 -27.42 6.69 11.33
C ASN A 43 -26.25 5.90 11.94
N LEU A 44 -25.06 6.51 12.01
CA LEU A 44 -23.87 5.94 12.63
C LEU A 44 -23.55 6.58 13.98
N ASN A 45 -24.33 7.57 14.42
CA ASN A 45 -24.00 8.42 15.56
C ASN A 45 -22.56 8.97 15.49
N LEU A 46 -22.12 9.37 14.29
CA LEU A 46 -20.75 9.73 14.00
C LEU A 46 -20.66 11.13 13.42
N VAL A 47 -19.68 11.90 13.91
CA VAL A 47 -19.29 13.20 13.32
C VAL A 47 -17.90 13.05 12.73
N VAL A 48 -17.75 13.42 11.46
CA VAL A 48 -16.48 13.36 10.74
C VAL A 48 -16.02 14.77 10.42
N LYS A 49 -14.92 15.21 11.04
CA LYS A 49 -14.18 16.39 10.58
C LYS A 49 -13.24 15.98 9.45
N PHE A 50 -13.31 16.66 8.32
CA PHE A 50 -12.54 16.36 7.12
C PHE A 50 -11.94 17.64 6.51
N GLY A 51 -10.75 17.50 5.92
CA GLY A 51 -10.02 18.59 5.27
C GLY A 51 -8.59 18.75 5.79
N GLY A 52 -7.87 19.71 5.21
CA GLY A 52 -6.56 20.13 5.72
C GLY A 52 -6.67 21.12 6.89
N PRO A 53 -5.54 21.53 7.48
CA PRO A 53 -5.49 22.70 8.35
C PRO A 53 -6.13 23.90 7.64
N PRO A 54 -7.01 24.68 8.30
CA PRO A 54 -7.26 24.74 9.74
C PRO A 54 -8.39 23.83 10.27
N ASN A 55 -9.06 23.06 9.41
CA ASN A 55 -10.32 22.36 9.74
C ASN A 55 -10.13 21.10 10.60
N VAL A 56 -8.99 20.44 10.47
CA VAL A 56 -8.64 19.25 11.25
C VAL A 56 -7.32 19.52 11.96
N LYS A 57 -7.37 19.66 13.28
CA LYS A 57 -6.20 19.92 14.14
C LYS A 57 -5.92 18.71 15.03
N LEU A 58 -4.65 18.30 15.08
CA LEU A 58 -4.23 17.19 15.93
C LEU A 58 -4.38 17.56 17.42
N GLU A 59 -4.14 18.83 17.73
CA GLU A 59 -4.22 19.38 19.08
C GLU A 59 -5.65 19.28 19.63
N GLU A 60 -6.68 19.56 18.81
CA GLU A 60 -8.09 19.40 19.21
C GLU A 60 -8.40 17.95 19.57
N ALA A 61 -7.91 17.00 18.75
CA ALA A 61 -8.08 15.57 19.00
C ALA A 61 -7.34 15.13 20.27
N GLN A 62 -6.10 15.61 20.49
CA GLN A 62 -5.33 15.29 21.68
C GLN A 62 -5.99 15.82 22.96
N VAL A 63 -6.50 17.06 22.94
CA VAL A 63 -7.19 17.67 24.08
C VAL A 63 -8.46 16.89 24.42
N MET A 64 -9.32 16.60 23.44
CA MET A 64 -10.53 15.81 23.67
C MET A 64 -10.20 14.39 24.17
N TRP A 65 -9.17 13.76 23.61
CA TRP A 65 -8.71 12.45 24.07
C TRP A 65 -8.22 12.49 25.52
N ALA A 66 -7.43 13.51 25.88
CA ALA A 66 -6.94 13.70 27.24
C ALA A 66 -8.08 13.93 28.24
N ILE A 67 -9.08 14.76 27.90
CA ILE A 67 -10.28 14.95 28.72
C ILE A 67 -11.00 13.62 28.93
N GLY A 68 -11.21 12.84 27.87
CA GLY A 68 -11.88 11.53 27.96
C GLY A 68 -11.13 10.52 28.83
N LYS A 69 -9.80 10.65 28.95
CA LYS A 69 -8.97 9.83 29.84
C LYS A 69 -8.94 10.33 31.28
N LEU A 70 -8.91 11.64 31.48
CA LEU A 70 -8.83 12.26 32.81
C LEU A 70 -10.17 12.25 33.55
N PHE A 71 -11.30 12.24 32.83
CA PHE A 71 -12.65 12.24 33.38
C PHE A 71 -13.44 10.99 32.97
N PRO A 72 -13.05 9.77 33.43
CA PRO A 72 -13.68 8.52 33.02
C PRO A 72 -15.14 8.37 33.46
N THR A 73 -15.55 9.12 34.49
CA THR A 73 -16.94 9.26 34.97
C THR A 73 -17.84 10.00 33.97
N LYS A 74 -17.28 10.56 32.88
CA LYS A 74 -17.97 11.34 31.85
C LYS A 74 -18.65 12.61 32.37
N ASP A 75 -18.16 13.17 33.48
CA ASP A 75 -18.62 14.46 34.01
C ASP A 75 -18.40 15.61 33.01
N VAL A 76 -17.39 15.46 32.14
CA VAL A 76 -17.16 16.33 30.97
C VAL A 76 -17.42 15.48 29.70
N PRO A 77 -18.51 15.73 28.96
CA PRO A 77 -18.82 14.93 27.78
C PRO A 77 -17.86 15.28 26.64
N VAL A 78 -17.09 14.29 26.19
CA VAL A 78 -16.28 14.37 24.97
C VAL A 78 -16.58 13.17 24.08
N PRO A 79 -16.56 13.35 22.74
CA PRO A 79 -16.78 12.23 21.83
C PRO A 79 -15.62 11.25 21.91
N GLU A 80 -15.93 9.98 21.64
CA GLU A 80 -14.88 9.02 21.34
C GLU A 80 -14.24 9.38 20.01
N LEU A 81 -12.90 9.37 19.96
CA LEU A 81 -12.15 9.81 18.79
C LEU A 81 -11.69 8.64 17.95
N PHE A 82 -11.82 8.81 16.64
CA PHE A 82 -11.33 7.89 15.64
C PHE A 82 -10.52 8.65 14.61
N GLY A 83 -9.44 8.03 14.16
CA GLY A 83 -8.66 8.50 13.04
C GLY A 83 -8.49 7.32 12.10
N TRP A 84 -8.74 7.54 10.81
CA TRP A 84 -8.39 6.57 9.79
C TRP A 84 -7.46 7.23 8.77
N ARG A 85 -6.51 6.45 8.28
CA ARG A 85 -5.57 6.90 7.25
C ARG A 85 -6.15 6.49 5.90
N ASP A 86 -6.45 7.47 5.04
CA ASP A 86 -6.80 7.19 3.65
C ASP A 86 -5.53 6.80 2.88
N LYS A 87 -5.32 5.49 2.67
CA LYS A 87 -4.23 4.95 1.84
C LYS A 87 -4.63 4.87 0.37
N THR A 88 -5.91 5.05 0.03
CA THR A 88 -6.44 4.85 -1.33
C THR A 88 -5.83 5.86 -2.30
N SER A 89 -5.62 7.10 -1.84
CA SER A 89 -4.94 8.12 -2.65
C SER A 89 -3.49 7.73 -2.99
N ILE A 90 -2.71 7.28 -2.00
CA ILE A 90 -1.32 6.84 -2.21
C ILE A 90 -1.27 5.60 -3.09
N TRP A 91 -2.17 4.64 -2.89
CA TRP A 91 -2.29 3.47 -3.74
C TRP A 91 -2.61 3.84 -5.19
N GLY A 92 -3.54 4.76 -5.41
CA GLY A 92 -3.87 5.28 -6.74
C GLY A 92 -2.67 5.93 -7.43
N GLN A 93 -1.90 6.74 -6.70
CA GLN A 93 -0.67 7.36 -7.21
C GLN A 93 0.38 6.31 -7.57
N LEU A 94 0.63 5.34 -6.69
CA LEU A 94 1.60 4.27 -6.94
C LEU A 94 1.20 3.44 -8.17
N ASN A 95 -0.09 3.12 -8.32
CA ASN A 95 -0.59 2.39 -9.48
C ASN A 95 -0.36 3.17 -10.78
N GLN A 96 -0.59 4.48 -10.79
CA GLN A 96 -0.30 5.34 -11.95
C GLN A 96 1.19 5.40 -12.28
N MET A 97 2.06 5.47 -11.26
CA MET A 97 3.51 5.45 -11.44
C MET A 97 3.98 4.12 -12.03
N VAL A 98 3.57 3.00 -11.44
CA VAL A 98 3.91 1.65 -11.95
C VAL A 98 3.38 1.46 -13.38
N ALA A 99 2.14 1.89 -13.66
CA ALA A 99 1.59 1.83 -15.01
C ALA A 99 2.42 2.66 -16.02
N SER A 100 2.96 3.80 -15.60
CA SER A 100 3.82 4.65 -16.44
C SER A 100 5.19 4.02 -16.69
N ILE A 101 5.84 3.49 -15.64
CA ILE A 101 7.13 2.78 -15.74
C ILE A 101 7.00 1.58 -16.68
N ARG A 102 5.90 0.82 -16.60
CA ARG A 102 5.65 -0.35 -17.46
C ARG A 102 5.47 -0.04 -18.94
N ARG A 103 5.26 1.23 -19.32
CA ARG A 103 5.19 1.67 -20.73
C ARG A 103 6.57 1.89 -21.34
N ILE A 104 7.62 1.99 -20.53
CA ILE A 104 9.00 2.11 -21.02
C ILE A 104 9.37 0.82 -21.75
N GLN A 105 9.69 0.94 -23.03
CA GLN A 105 10.04 -0.19 -23.89
C GLN A 105 11.55 -0.31 -24.00
N GLN A 106 12.01 -1.54 -24.18
CA GLN A 106 13.41 -1.81 -24.48
C GLN A 106 13.73 -1.36 -25.92
N PRO A 107 14.96 -0.89 -26.20
CA PRO A 107 15.34 -0.42 -27.53
C PRO A 107 15.44 -1.55 -28.57
N SER A 108 15.50 -2.80 -28.12
CA SER A 108 15.65 -3.99 -28.98
C SER A 108 14.37 -4.81 -28.99
N PHE A 109 14.07 -5.46 -30.12
CA PHE A 109 12.98 -6.42 -30.24
C PHE A 109 13.24 -7.73 -29.48
N GLN A 110 14.48 -7.99 -29.07
CA GLN A 110 14.80 -9.14 -28.23
C GLN A 110 14.55 -8.80 -26.76
N PRO A 111 13.77 -9.62 -26.03
CA PRO A 111 13.49 -9.39 -24.62
C PRO A 111 14.77 -9.59 -23.80
N LEU A 112 15.19 -8.53 -23.11
CA LEU A 112 16.26 -8.58 -22.12
C LEU A 112 15.66 -8.55 -20.72
N ILE A 113 16.03 -9.49 -19.88
CA ILE A 113 15.70 -9.49 -18.45
C ILE A 113 17.02 -9.32 -17.69
N GLY A 114 17.23 -8.13 -17.13
CA GLY A 114 18.49 -7.74 -16.52
C GLY A 114 18.48 -6.28 -16.10
N SER A 115 19.60 -5.79 -15.58
CA SER A 115 19.79 -4.37 -15.27
C SER A 115 19.68 -3.51 -16.54
N ILE A 116 19.28 -2.25 -16.38
CA ILE A 116 19.19 -1.26 -17.48
C ILE A 116 20.51 -1.06 -18.22
N ASN A 117 21.64 -1.32 -17.54
CA ASN A 117 22.98 -1.27 -18.13
C ASN A 117 23.40 -2.60 -18.78
N TYR A 118 22.45 -3.46 -19.15
CA TYR A 118 22.69 -4.80 -19.70
C TYR A 118 23.50 -5.72 -18.76
N GLY A 119 23.42 -5.45 -17.45
CA GLY A 119 24.07 -6.21 -16.39
C GLY A 119 23.14 -7.23 -15.72
N GLN A 120 23.67 -7.89 -14.69
CA GLN A 120 22.94 -8.91 -13.93
C GLN A 120 21.63 -8.37 -13.33
N VAL A 121 20.67 -9.27 -13.07
CA VAL A 121 19.43 -8.93 -12.35
C VAL A 121 19.79 -8.47 -10.93
N GLN A 122 19.29 -7.30 -10.50
CA GLN A 122 19.71 -6.64 -9.25
C GLN A 122 18.76 -6.85 -8.06
N ASP A 123 17.61 -7.48 -8.30
CA ASP A 123 16.62 -7.79 -7.27
C ASP A 123 17.27 -8.66 -6.18
N ILE A 124 16.89 -8.42 -4.92
CA ILE A 124 17.47 -9.07 -3.74
C ILE A 124 17.43 -10.59 -3.81
N TYR A 125 16.41 -11.16 -4.47
CA TYR A 125 16.30 -12.61 -4.70
C TYR A 125 17.53 -13.17 -5.43
N PHE A 126 18.20 -12.36 -6.24
CA PHE A 126 19.30 -12.75 -7.13
C PHE A 126 20.69 -12.43 -6.56
N ARG A 127 20.79 -11.71 -5.43
CA ARG A 127 22.09 -11.26 -4.88
C ARG A 127 22.90 -12.33 -4.14
N GLY A 128 22.28 -13.44 -3.75
CA GLY A 128 22.91 -14.47 -2.89
C GLY A 128 23.42 -15.73 -3.61
N GLY A 129 23.28 -15.82 -4.94
CA GLY A 129 23.50 -17.05 -5.71
C GLY A 129 24.53 -16.94 -6.85
N GLU A 130 24.49 -17.90 -7.77
CA GLU A 130 25.24 -17.84 -9.04
C GLU A 130 24.90 -16.57 -9.83
N GLU A 131 25.83 -16.06 -10.63
CA GLU A 131 25.61 -14.82 -11.40
C GLU A 131 24.32 -14.89 -12.22
N ALA A 132 23.30 -14.12 -11.82
CA ALA A 132 22.07 -13.95 -12.58
C ALA A 132 22.34 -13.10 -13.83
N ARG A 133 23.01 -13.71 -14.81
CA ARG A 133 23.35 -13.06 -16.09
C ARG A 133 22.08 -12.56 -16.77
N PRO A 134 22.18 -11.50 -17.60
CA PRO A 134 21.04 -11.05 -18.36
C PRO A 134 20.44 -12.19 -19.17
N PHE A 135 19.12 -12.36 -19.11
CA PHE A 135 18.41 -13.38 -19.86
C PHE A 135 17.84 -12.79 -21.14
N HIS A 136 18.02 -13.50 -22.25
CA HIS A 136 17.51 -13.10 -23.57
C HIS A 136 16.18 -13.80 -23.94
N ALA A 137 15.62 -14.57 -23.00
CA ALA A 137 14.36 -15.27 -23.14
C ALA A 137 13.67 -15.41 -21.78
N VAL A 138 12.34 -15.28 -21.76
CA VAL A 138 11.54 -15.44 -20.54
C VAL A 138 11.64 -16.87 -20.00
N SER A 139 11.70 -17.87 -20.88
CA SER A 139 11.90 -19.27 -20.50
C SER A 139 13.20 -19.47 -19.73
N ALA A 140 14.31 -18.90 -20.22
CA ALA A 140 15.61 -19.01 -19.56
C ALA A 140 15.60 -18.36 -18.17
N PHE A 141 14.92 -17.23 -18.01
CA PHE A 141 14.73 -16.60 -16.70
C PHE A 141 13.87 -17.47 -15.77
N ASN A 142 12.73 -17.99 -16.25
CA ASN A 142 11.84 -18.85 -15.47
C ASN A 142 12.56 -20.13 -15.00
N ASP A 143 13.27 -20.80 -15.90
CA ASP A 143 14.05 -22.00 -15.60
C ASP A 143 15.15 -21.69 -14.57
N TRP A 144 15.79 -20.53 -14.67
CA TRP A 144 16.82 -20.10 -13.72
C TRP A 144 16.25 -19.82 -12.33
N VAL A 145 15.12 -19.11 -12.22
CA VAL A 145 14.48 -18.83 -10.92
C VAL A 145 14.19 -20.14 -10.18
N GLN A 146 13.72 -21.16 -10.90
CA GLN A 146 13.51 -22.49 -10.34
C GLN A 146 14.79 -23.20 -9.96
N PHE A 147 15.80 -23.11 -10.82
CA PHE A 147 17.12 -23.66 -10.53
C PHE A 147 17.68 -23.07 -9.23
N THR A 148 17.48 -21.78 -8.97
CA THR A 148 17.96 -21.12 -7.75
C THR A 148 17.09 -21.31 -6.53
N ALA A 149 15.87 -21.84 -6.66
CA ALA A 149 15.00 -22.13 -5.52
C ALA A 149 15.46 -23.35 -4.71
N LEU A 150 16.24 -24.26 -5.32
CA LEU A 150 16.80 -25.46 -4.68
C LEU A 150 18.33 -25.54 -4.83
N PRO A 151 19.09 -24.51 -4.38
CA PRO A 151 20.51 -24.38 -4.67
C PRO A 151 21.36 -25.49 -4.03
N TRP A 152 20.88 -26.11 -2.95
CA TRP A 152 21.57 -27.19 -2.22
C TRP A 152 21.40 -28.59 -2.82
N LEU A 153 20.54 -28.77 -3.83
CA LEU A 153 20.28 -30.09 -4.42
C LEU A 153 21.01 -30.23 -5.77
N PRO A 154 21.77 -31.33 -6.02
CA PRO A 154 22.38 -31.58 -7.32
C PRO A 154 21.33 -31.67 -8.44
N VAL A 155 21.64 -31.16 -9.63
CA VAL A 155 20.70 -31.06 -10.76
C VAL A 155 20.05 -32.42 -11.10
N SER A 156 20.83 -33.50 -11.05
CA SER A 156 20.37 -34.87 -11.33
C SER A 156 19.33 -35.41 -10.33
N GLU A 157 19.27 -34.83 -9.13
CA GLU A 157 18.37 -35.26 -8.05
C GLU A 157 17.16 -34.34 -7.90
N ARG A 158 17.08 -33.26 -8.69
CA ARG A 158 15.98 -32.31 -8.60
C ARG A 158 14.70 -32.92 -9.17
N PRO A 159 13.61 -32.95 -8.39
CA PRO A 159 12.32 -33.36 -8.92
C PRO A 159 11.85 -32.35 -9.97
N ALA A 160 10.98 -32.80 -10.89
CA ALA A 160 10.30 -31.88 -11.80
C ALA A 160 9.55 -30.82 -10.98
N ASP A 161 9.79 -29.54 -11.28
CA ASP A 161 9.24 -28.44 -10.50
C ASP A 161 7.71 -28.34 -10.72
N PRO A 162 6.89 -28.50 -9.66
CA PRO A 162 5.43 -28.46 -9.78
C PRO A 162 4.88 -27.07 -10.16
N TYR A 163 5.66 -26.01 -10.00
CA TYR A 163 5.28 -24.63 -10.29
C TYR A 163 5.73 -24.17 -11.68
N ARG A 164 6.60 -24.90 -12.40
CA ARG A 164 7.04 -24.51 -13.75
C ARG A 164 5.89 -24.33 -14.75
N PRO A 165 4.87 -25.19 -14.76
CA PRO A 165 3.73 -25.01 -15.64
C PRO A 165 2.92 -23.74 -15.35
N LEU A 166 3.08 -23.13 -14.16
CA LEU A 166 2.42 -21.88 -13.78
C LEU A 166 3.18 -20.62 -14.24
N LEU A 167 4.40 -20.77 -14.78
CA LEU A 167 5.23 -19.68 -15.28
C LEU A 167 5.21 -19.65 -16.81
N PRO A 168 4.33 -18.85 -17.44
CA PRO A 168 4.26 -18.75 -18.89
C PRO A 168 5.47 -18.04 -19.49
N ASP A 169 6.03 -18.60 -20.56
CA ASP A 169 7.20 -18.06 -21.26
C ASP A 169 6.84 -16.96 -22.28
N THR A 170 5.55 -16.69 -22.47
CA THR A 170 5.02 -15.72 -23.44
C THR A 170 4.71 -14.36 -22.83
N CYS A 171 5.09 -14.14 -21.57
CA CYS A 171 4.85 -12.88 -20.87
C CYS A 171 5.62 -11.70 -21.48
N LYS A 172 5.02 -10.51 -21.41
CA LYS A 172 5.71 -9.27 -21.76
C LYS A 172 6.69 -8.89 -20.65
N VAL A 173 7.91 -8.54 -21.04
CA VAL A 173 8.91 -7.97 -20.14
C VAL A 173 8.65 -6.47 -20.01
N HIS A 174 8.62 -5.98 -18.77
CA HIS A 174 8.43 -4.56 -18.46
C HIS A 174 9.63 -4.02 -17.70
N PHE A 175 9.90 -2.73 -17.86
CA PHE A 175 10.79 -2.02 -16.97
C PHE A 175 10.15 -1.93 -15.56
N THR A 176 10.94 -2.15 -14.52
CA THR A 176 10.50 -2.14 -13.11
C THR A 176 11.57 -1.48 -12.25
N HIS A 177 11.19 -1.06 -11.03
CA HIS A 177 12.13 -0.57 -10.03
C HIS A 177 13.04 -1.67 -9.44
N ALA A 178 12.61 -2.94 -9.51
CA ALA A 178 13.24 -4.10 -8.87
C ALA A 178 13.28 -4.11 -7.33
N ASP A 179 13.13 -2.97 -6.63
CA ASP A 179 12.98 -2.95 -5.17
C ASP A 179 11.96 -1.91 -4.70
N LEU A 180 10.68 -2.11 -5.03
CA LEU A 180 9.61 -1.17 -4.67
C LEU A 180 9.16 -1.37 -3.20
N HIS A 181 10.09 -1.23 -2.26
CA HIS A 181 9.85 -1.32 -0.83
C HIS A 181 9.28 0.00 -0.26
N LEU A 182 8.57 -0.06 0.87
CA LEU A 182 8.02 1.12 1.56
C LEU A 182 9.08 2.16 1.95
N TYR A 183 10.34 1.75 2.13
CA TYR A 183 11.44 2.65 2.49
C TYR A 183 11.99 3.42 1.28
N ASN A 184 11.70 2.91 0.08
CA ASN A 184 12.11 3.48 -1.19
C ASN A 184 11.04 4.43 -1.76
N ILE A 185 9.95 4.67 -1.02
CA ILE A 185 8.86 5.56 -1.44
C ILE A 185 8.83 6.78 -0.52
N ILE A 186 9.09 7.96 -1.10
CA ILE A 186 9.05 9.24 -0.38
C ILE A 186 7.65 9.84 -0.50
N ILE A 187 7.03 10.14 0.63
CA ILE A 187 5.71 10.75 0.71
C ILE A 187 5.83 12.16 1.29
N SER A 188 5.18 13.15 0.66
CA SER A 188 5.02 14.47 1.26
C SER A 188 4.14 14.39 2.51
N ASP A 189 4.62 14.91 3.63
CA ASP A 189 3.82 15.01 4.86
C ASP A 189 2.97 16.29 4.91
N THR A 190 2.62 16.85 3.73
CA THR A 190 1.74 18.01 3.67
C THR A 190 0.36 17.63 4.21
N PRO A 191 -0.12 18.26 5.29
CA PRO A 191 -1.40 17.92 5.90
C PRO A 191 -2.55 18.05 4.90
N GLY A 192 -3.35 16.98 4.76
CA GLY A 192 -4.48 16.93 3.82
C GLY A 192 -4.11 16.65 2.35
N CYS A 193 -2.83 16.64 1.99
CA CYS A 193 -2.36 16.36 0.63
C CYS A 193 -1.09 15.49 0.67
N ARG A 194 -1.27 14.21 0.99
CA ARG A 194 -0.16 13.24 0.91
C ARG A 194 0.01 12.81 -0.54
N SER A 195 1.19 13.03 -1.06
CA SER A 195 1.56 12.64 -2.42
C SER A 195 2.89 11.90 -2.42
N ILE A 196 3.05 10.95 -3.34
CA ILE A 196 4.35 10.34 -3.59
C ILE A 196 5.18 11.36 -4.36
N VAL A 197 6.28 11.81 -3.75
CA VAL A 197 7.18 12.82 -4.33
C VAL A 197 8.44 12.20 -4.92
N GLY A 198 8.71 10.94 -4.62
CA GLY A 198 9.84 10.23 -5.17
C GLY A 198 9.77 8.73 -4.92
N ILE A 199 10.40 7.98 -5.82
CA ILE A 199 10.81 6.60 -5.61
C ILE A 199 12.33 6.61 -5.77
N VAL A 200 13.04 6.02 -4.80
CA VAL A 200 14.51 6.06 -4.69
C VAL A 200 15.07 4.66 -4.51
N ASP A 201 16.42 4.58 -4.48
CA ASP A 201 17.22 3.35 -4.61
C ASP A 201 17.36 2.88 -6.09
#